data_AF-A0A1J3DQD8-F1
#
_entry.id   AF-A0A1J3DQD8-F1
#
_cell.length_a   1.000
_cell.length_b   1.000
_cell.length_c   1.000
_cell.angle_alpha   90.00
_cell.angle_beta   90.00
_cell.angle_gamma   90.00
#
_symmetry.space_group_name_H-M   'P 1'
#
loop_
_entity.id
_entity.type
_entity.pdbx_description
1 polymer ?
#
loop_
_entity_poly.entity_id
_entity_poly.type
_entity_poly.pdbx_seq_one_letter_code
_entity_poly.pdbx_strand_id
1 'polypeptide(L)'
;PWAKTRFTGIPGMDETLTSPFSFQQDANGSGSFSYIRRNFKLSRLVLTSEGSLKRFQYSGTDWEVTSEPPLANSCDFYGVCGPFGLCVVSVPRKCECFKGFVPKS
;
A
#
# COMPACT_ATOMS: atom_id res chain seq x y z
N PRO A 1 -7.48 -3.45 1.81
CA PRO A 1 -8.12 -3.30 3.15
C PRO A 1 -7.11 -3.54 4.28
N TRP A 2 -7.47 -3.22 5.53
CA TRP A 2 -6.67 -3.58 6.71
C TRP A 2 -6.85 -5.07 7.03
N ALA A 3 -5.76 -5.84 7.00
CA ALA A 3 -5.71 -7.27 7.28
C ALA A 3 -5.19 -7.54 8.70
N LYS A 4 -5.68 -6.79 9.70
CA LYS A 4 -5.31 -6.83 11.13
C LYS A 4 -3.89 -6.38 11.47
N THR A 5 -2.91 -6.65 10.63
CA THR A 5 -1.49 -6.30 10.85
C THR A 5 -0.91 -5.37 9.78
N ARG A 6 -1.49 -5.38 8.57
CA ARG A 6 -1.07 -4.52 7.46
C ARG A 6 -2.20 -4.16 6.50
N PHE A 7 -1.94 -3.22 5.61
CA PHE A 7 -2.76 -3.05 4.41
C PHE A 7 -2.41 -4.06 3.33
N THR A 8 -3.43 -4.72 2.76
CA THR A 8 -3.24 -5.74 1.72
C THR A 8 -2.56 -5.21 0.45
N GLY A 9 -2.75 -3.93 0.14
CA GLY A 9 -2.13 -3.27 -1.03
C GLY A 9 -0.71 -2.76 -0.79
N ILE A 10 -0.12 -3.00 0.39
CA ILE A 10 1.25 -2.60 0.70
C ILE A 10 1.98 -3.83 1.27
N PRO A 11 2.46 -4.74 0.41
CA PRO A 11 3.10 -5.99 0.84
C PRO A 11 4.35 -5.79 1.68
N GLY A 12 5.05 -4.66 1.53
CA GLY A 12 6.24 -4.32 2.30
C GLY A 12 5.97 -3.83 3.73
N MET A 13 4.71 -3.76 4.17
CA MET A 13 4.39 -3.46 5.57
C MET A 13 4.74 -4.65 6.46
N ASP A 14 5.32 -4.36 7.61
CA ASP A 14 5.56 -5.34 8.67
C ASP A 14 4.24 -5.96 9.12
N GLU A 15 4.13 -7.28 8.98
CA GLU A 15 2.96 -8.08 9.36
C GLU A 15 3.01 -8.55 10.82
N THR A 16 4.10 -8.30 11.53
CA THR A 16 4.26 -8.70 12.93
C THR A 16 3.53 -7.75 13.88
N LEU A 17 3.33 -8.20 15.13
CA LEU A 17 2.77 -7.35 16.19
C LEU A 17 3.71 -6.19 16.59
N THR A 18 4.95 -6.18 16.09
CA THR A 18 5.89 -5.07 16.29
C THR A 18 5.79 -3.99 15.22
N SER A 19 4.85 -4.14 14.27
CA SER A 19 4.58 -3.14 13.25
C SER A 19 4.37 -1.76 13.90
N PRO A 20 5.07 -0.71 13.42
CA PRO A 20 4.87 0.64 13.94
C PRO A 20 3.54 1.24 13.45
N PHE A 21 2.78 0.53 12.62
CA PHE A 21 1.51 0.97 12.07
C PHE A 21 0.34 0.37 12.84
N SER A 22 -0.70 1.17 13.07
CA SER A 22 -1.94 0.69 13.65
C SER A 22 -3.15 1.30 12.96
N PHE A 23 -4.23 0.55 12.91
CA PHE A 23 -5.52 1.01 12.42
C PHE A 23 -6.58 0.73 13.48
N GLN A 24 -7.31 1.77 13.87
CA GLN A 24 -8.43 1.67 14.80
C GLN A 24 -9.68 2.14 14.08
N GLN A 25 -10.77 1.40 14.22
CA GLN A 25 -12.07 1.76 13.67
C GLN A 25 -13.07 1.85 14.80
N ASP A 26 -13.83 2.94 14.84
CA ASP A 26 -14.89 3.11 15.82
C ASP A 26 -16.15 2.31 15.43
N ALA A 27 -17.12 2.27 16.35
CA ALA A 27 -18.38 1.55 16.14
C ALA A 27 -19.22 2.12 14.98
N ASN A 28 -18.98 3.37 14.58
CA ASN A 28 -19.66 4.03 13.47
C ASN A 28 -18.99 3.78 12.11
N GLY A 29 -17.86 3.04 12.11
CA GLY A 29 -17.10 2.71 10.92
C GLY A 29 -16.03 3.74 10.54
N SER A 30 -15.86 4.82 11.30
CA SER A 30 -14.77 5.78 11.07
C SER A 30 -13.45 5.19 11.51
N GLY A 31 -12.46 5.22 10.61
CA GLY A 31 -11.14 4.64 10.84
C GLY A 31 -10.06 5.69 11.01
N SER A 32 -9.15 5.48 11.96
CA SER A 32 -7.92 6.24 12.12
C SER A 32 -6.71 5.33 11.91
N PHE A 33 -5.84 5.73 11.00
CA PHE A 33 -4.55 5.09 10.77
C PHE A 33 -3.45 5.92 11.43
N SER A 34 -2.57 5.27 12.18
CA SER A 34 -1.48 5.93 12.87
C SER A 34 -0.16 5.16 12.71
N TYR A 35 0.93 5.90 12.87
CA TYR A 35 2.28 5.38 12.84
C TYR A 35 3.03 5.87 14.08
N ILE A 36 3.55 4.94 14.88
CA ILE A 36 4.31 5.23 16.10
C ILE A 36 5.59 4.41 16.05
N ARG A 37 6.73 5.10 15.97
CA ARG A 37 8.05 4.47 16.12
C ARG A 37 8.62 4.81 17.49
N ARG A 38 9.19 3.81 18.16
CA ARG A 38 9.87 4.00 19.46
C ARG A 38 11.31 4.54 19.35
N ASN A 39 11.85 4.69 18.14
CA ASN A 39 13.20 5.24 17.93
C ASN A 39 13.19 6.75 17.71
N PHE A 40 14.29 7.41 18.03
CA PHE A 40 14.48 8.87 17.92
C PHE A 40 14.51 9.44 16.48
N LYS A 41 14.55 8.60 15.44
CA LYS A 41 14.58 9.08 14.05
C LYS A 41 13.18 9.50 13.59
N LEU A 42 13.01 10.79 13.31
CA LEU A 42 11.77 11.34 12.77
C LEU A 42 11.41 10.67 11.45
N SER A 43 10.11 10.39 11.27
CA SER A 43 9.57 9.73 10.09
C SER A 43 8.21 10.33 9.77
N ARG A 44 7.92 10.52 8.48
CA ARG A 44 6.62 11.01 8.01
C ARG A 44 6.15 10.27 6.77
N LEU A 45 4.84 10.10 6.66
CA LEU A 45 4.18 9.66 5.44
C LEU A 45 3.64 10.91 4.75
N VAL A 46 3.95 11.08 3.46
CA VAL A 46 3.55 12.25 2.67
C VAL A 46 2.93 11.76 1.37
N LEU A 47 1.72 12.23 1.07
CA LEU A 47 1.18 12.16 -0.28
C LEU A 47 1.78 13.33 -1.06
N THR A 48 2.60 13.02 -2.06
CA THR A 48 3.27 14.04 -2.85
C THR A 48 2.36 14.63 -3.91
N SER A 49 2.78 15.75 -4.52
CA SER A 49 2.01 16.43 -5.57
C SER A 49 1.83 15.58 -6.83
N GLU A 50 2.72 14.63 -7.09
CA GLU A 50 2.57 13.64 -8.17
C GLU A 50 1.57 12.50 -7.84
N GLY A 51 0.92 12.54 -6.67
CA GLY A 51 -0.08 11.55 -6.27
C GLY A 51 0.51 10.26 -5.72
N SER A 52 1.79 10.26 -5.34
CA SER A 52 2.47 9.08 -4.79
C SER A 52 2.60 9.20 -3.27
N LEU A 53 2.23 8.14 -2.55
CA LEU A 53 2.48 8.07 -1.11
C LEU A 53 3.95 7.75 -0.88
N LYS A 54 4.68 8.53 -0.09
CA LYS A 54 6.10 8.26 0.21
C LYS A 54 6.36 8.31 1.71
N ARG A 55 7.28 7.47 2.18
CA ARG A 55 7.78 7.47 3.56
C ARG A 55 9.15 8.13 3.60
N PHE A 56 9.23 9.25 4.32
CA PHE A 56 10.47 9.96 4.56
C PHE A 56 11.00 9.66 5.95
N GLN A 57 12.32 9.55 6.08
CA GLN A 57 13.02 9.48 7.35
C GLN A 57 14.05 10.61 7.41
N TYR A 58 14.10 11.29 8.55
CA TYR A 58 15.07 12.37 8.73
C TYR A 58 16.44 11.78 9.07
N SER A 59 17.46 12.18 8.31
CA SER A 59 18.85 11.75 8.52
C SER A 59 19.57 12.53 9.63
N GLY A 60 19.01 13.68 10.03
CA GLY A 60 19.66 14.66 10.91
C GLY A 60 19.89 16.00 10.19
N THR A 61 20.02 15.96 8.86
CA THR A 61 20.21 17.13 7.99
C THR A 61 19.11 17.26 6.94
N ASP A 62 18.59 16.14 6.42
CA ASP A 62 17.58 16.16 5.36
C ASP A 62 16.56 15.02 5.49
N TRP A 63 15.47 15.10 4.72
CA TRP A 63 14.43 14.09 4.61
C TRP A 63 14.72 13.14 3.45
N GLU A 64 15.05 11.89 3.77
CA GLU A 64 15.37 10.87 2.79
C GLU A 64 14.18 9.94 2.56
N VAL A 65 13.92 9.58 1.31
CA VAL A 65 12.88 8.59 0.97
C VAL A 65 13.40 7.22 1.35
N THR A 66 12.67 6.54 2.23
CA THR A 66 13.01 5.18 2.72
C THR A 66 12.14 4.10 2.12
N SER A 67 10.90 4.45 1.77
CA SER A 67 10.02 3.55 1.04
C SER A 67 9.02 4.37 0.25
N GLU A 68 8.86 4.00 -1.00
CA GLU A 68 7.67 4.26 -1.77
C GLU A 68 6.87 2.94 -1.73
N PRO A 69 5.61 2.90 -1.25
CA PRO A 69 4.75 1.76 -1.44
C PRO A 69 4.81 1.37 -2.92
N PRO A 70 4.68 0.09 -3.26
CA PRO A 70 4.97 -0.42 -4.60
C PRO A 70 3.96 0.00 -5.69
N LEU A 71 3.56 1.27 -5.74
CA LEU A 71 2.91 1.94 -6.87
C LEU A 71 3.65 1.73 -8.21
N ALA A 72 4.87 1.19 -8.18
CA ALA A 72 5.71 0.88 -9.33
C ALA A 72 5.40 -0.47 -10.02
N ASN A 73 4.41 -1.26 -9.59
CA ASN A 73 3.93 -2.38 -10.39
C ASN A 73 2.71 -1.95 -11.22
N SER A 74 2.59 -2.44 -12.46
CA SER A 74 1.50 -2.04 -13.38
C SER A 74 0.10 -2.47 -12.92
N CYS A 75 0.00 -3.27 -11.86
CA CYS A 75 -1.23 -3.85 -11.34
C CYS A 75 -1.84 -3.08 -10.16
N ASP A 76 -1.06 -2.23 -9.50
CA ASP A 76 -1.53 -1.44 -8.36
C ASP A 76 -2.37 -0.23 -8.77
N PHE A 77 -2.40 0.10 -10.07
CA PHE A 77 -3.36 1.06 -10.62
C PHE A 77 -4.79 0.51 -10.49
N TYR A 78 -5.70 1.37 -10.02
CA TYR A 78 -7.08 0.99 -9.85
C TYR A 78 -7.75 0.65 -11.19
N GLY A 79 -8.46 -0.47 -11.25
CA GLY A 79 -9.26 -0.85 -12.41
C GLY A 79 -8.48 -1.29 -13.64
N VAL A 80 -7.21 -1.70 -13.51
CA VAL A 80 -6.39 -2.21 -14.64
C VAL A 80 -7.06 -3.40 -15.33
N CYS A 81 -7.64 -4.31 -14.56
CA CYS A 81 -8.43 -5.41 -15.08
C CYS A 81 -9.91 -5.16 -14.78
N GLY A 82 -10.77 -5.56 -15.72
CA GLY A 82 -12.21 -5.48 -15.56
C GLY A 82 -12.75 -6.42 -14.47
N PRO A 83 -14.06 -6.38 -14.22
CA PRO A 83 -14.71 -7.29 -13.27
C PRO A 83 -14.33 -8.75 -13.54
N PHE A 84 -14.04 -9.50 -12.47
CA PHE A 84 -13.60 -10.91 -12.53
C PHE A 84 -12.25 -11.15 -13.25
N GLY A 85 -11.47 -10.09 -13.48
CA GLY A 85 -10.09 -10.17 -13.95
C GLY A 85 -9.08 -10.03 -12.81
N LEU A 86 -8.03 -10.84 -12.84
CA LEU A 86 -6.86 -10.79 -11.98
C LEU A 86 -5.70 -10.16 -12.74
N CYS A 87 -5.06 -9.14 -12.16
CA CYS A 87 -3.85 -8.57 -12.74
C CYS A 87 -2.62 -9.41 -12.38
N VAL A 88 -1.85 -9.79 -13.39
CA VAL A 88 -0.59 -10.52 -13.25
C VAL A 88 0.56 -9.62 -13.65
N VAL A 89 1.45 -9.35 -12.70
CA VAL A 89 2.64 -8.52 -12.90
C VAL A 89 3.56 -9.22 -13.90
N SER A 90 3.56 -8.73 -15.15
CA SER A 90 4.30 -9.27 -16.29
C SER A 90 4.59 -8.15 -17.29
N VAL A 91 5.49 -8.39 -18.25
CA VAL A 91 5.83 -7.43 -19.32
C VAL A 91 5.52 -8.08 -20.67
N PRO A 92 4.47 -7.65 -21.40
CA PRO A 92 3.46 -6.66 -21.00
C PRO A 92 2.54 -7.20 -19.89
N ARG A 93 1.88 -6.29 -19.16
CA ARG A 93 0.92 -6.65 -18.09
C ARG A 93 -0.17 -7.56 -18.66
N LYS A 94 -0.63 -8.52 -17.85
CA LYS A 94 -1.71 -9.44 -18.24
C LYS A 94 -2.89 -9.34 -17.29
N CYS A 95 -4.09 -9.41 -17.85
CA CYS A 95 -5.32 -9.64 -17.10
C CYS A 95 -5.78 -11.07 -17.39
N GLU A 96 -5.83 -11.90 -16.35
CA GLU A 96 -6.31 -13.28 -16.44
C GLU A 96 -7.73 -13.35 -15.87
N CYS A 97 -8.62 -14.11 -16.50
CA CYS A 97 -9.94 -14.34 -15.93
C CYS A 97 -9.83 -15.25 -14.71
N PHE A 98 -10.63 -14.99 -13.68
CA PHE A 98 -10.80 -15.98 -12.61
C PHE A 98 -11.29 -17.30 -13.18
N LYS A 99 -10.96 -18.41 -12.48
CA LYS A 99 -11.39 -19.74 -12.87
C LYS A 99 -12.91 -19.78 -13.06
N GLY A 100 -13.36 -20.21 -14.25
CA GLY A 100 -14.77 -20.26 -14.63
C GLY A 100 -15.28 -19.03 -15.39
N PHE A 101 -14.46 -18.00 -15.57
CA PHE A 101 -14.79 -16.81 -16.36
C PHE A 101 -14.02 -16.81 -17.69
N VAL A 102 -14.60 -16.14 -18.69
CA VAL A 102 -14.00 -15.92 -20.00
C VAL A 102 -14.00 -14.43 -20.35
N PRO A 103 -13.09 -13.96 -21.21
CA PRO A 103 -13.08 -12.57 -21.65
C PRO A 103 -14.44 -12.20 -22.27
N LYS A 104 -14.94 -11.02 -21.91
CA LYS A 104 -15.95 -10.38 -22.75
C LYS A 104 -15.22 -9.92 -24.01
N SER A 105 -15.51 -10.61 -25.11
CA SER A 105 -15.22 -10.30 -26.52
C SER A 105 -14.46 -9.01 -26.79
#